data_AF-A0A4R3J8I8-F1
#
_entry.id   AF-A0A4R3J8I8-F1
#
_cell.length_a   1.000
_cell.length_b   1.000
_cell.length_c   1.000
_cell.angle_alpha   90.00
_cell.angle_beta   90.00
_cell.angle_gamma   90.00
#
_symmetry.space_group_name_H-M   'P 1'
#
loop_
_entity.id
_entity.type
_entity.pdbx_description
1 polymer ?
#
loop_
_entity_poly.entity_id
_entity_poly.type
_entity_poly.pdbx_seq_one_letter_code
_entity_poly.pdbx_strand_id
1 'polypeptide(L)'
;MRNPRAQKCRKPIIFRHLEEEEKELLRKEPGALSVAAFRHKKWREIHKYLHNHPFHVNSALERSQQWRRVFDFMRTIVEEDEITDWLLVQIDVANNLERGIRDLRPRKNGPCYDVFMEFIRDRKRKAKVVHRWLQDAQTQGSALTWSVPDQMGLKNT
;
A
#
# COMPACT_ATOMS: atom_id res chain seq x y z
N MET A 1 26.57 16.99 28.88
CA MET A 1 25.86 17.34 27.62
C MET A 1 24.60 16.49 27.52
N ARG A 2 23.41 17.09 27.71
CA ARG A 2 22.12 16.36 27.59
C ARG A 2 21.81 16.19 26.11
N ASN A 3 21.68 14.94 25.66
CA ASN A 3 21.28 14.60 24.30
C ASN A 3 19.90 15.22 24.02
N PRO A 4 19.79 16.26 23.17
CA PRO A 4 18.54 16.95 22.97
C PRO A 4 17.64 16.06 22.12
N ARG A 5 16.74 15.37 22.81
CA ARG A 5 15.47 14.87 22.27
C ARG A 5 15.64 13.83 21.16
N ALA A 6 15.81 12.58 21.59
CA ALA A 6 15.03 11.50 21.01
C ALA A 6 13.54 11.81 21.28
N GLN A 7 12.99 12.78 20.54
CA GLN A 7 11.57 13.05 20.52
C GLN A 7 10.96 11.81 19.91
N LYS A 8 10.49 10.88 20.76
CA LYS A 8 9.83 9.65 20.34
C LYS A 8 8.77 10.07 19.31
N CYS A 9 9.03 9.81 18.04
CA CYS A 9 8.08 10.09 16.97
C CYS A 9 6.87 9.23 17.27
N ARG A 10 5.85 9.85 17.85
CA ARG A 10 4.62 9.13 18.19
C ARG A 10 3.87 8.90 16.90
N LYS A 11 3.45 7.65 16.68
CA LYS A 11 2.59 7.26 15.58
C LYS A 11 1.38 8.22 15.48
N PRO A 12 1.18 8.88 14.33
CA PRO A 12 0.04 9.76 14.12
C PRO A 12 -1.28 9.08 14.50
N ILE A 13 -2.20 9.83 15.10
CA ILE A 13 -3.49 9.31 15.60
C ILE A 13 -4.25 8.58 14.48
N ILE A 14 -4.19 9.11 13.25
CA ILE A 14 -4.86 8.50 12.10
C ILE A 14 -4.42 7.06 11.83
N PHE A 15 -3.13 6.73 12.00
CA PHE A 15 -2.65 5.37 11.76
C PHE A 15 -3.04 4.42 12.88
N ARG A 16 -3.08 4.90 14.14
CA ARG A 16 -3.59 4.11 15.26
C ARG A 16 -5.06 3.71 15.05
N HIS A 17 -5.89 4.67 14.63
CA HIS A 17 -7.29 4.38 14.31
C HIS A 17 -7.44 3.38 13.14
N LEU A 18 -6.60 3.49 12.10
CA LEU A 18 -6.61 2.53 10.99
C LEU A 18 -6.24 1.12 11.44
N GLU A 19 -5.28 0.96 12.35
CA GLU A 19 -4.91 -0.35 12.89
C GLU A 19 -6.01 -0.96 13.76
N GLU A 20 -6.64 -0.16 14.60
CA GLU A 20 -7.78 -0.60 15.42
C GLU A 20 -8.94 -1.04 14.52
N GLU A 21 -9.25 -0.26 13.48
CA GLU A 21 -10.28 -0.60 12.51
C GLU A 21 -9.93 -1.86 11.71
N GLU A 22 -8.67 -2.07 11.32
CA GLU A 22 -8.23 -3.31 10.66
C GLU A 22 -8.38 -4.53 11.57
N LYS A 23 -7.96 -4.42 12.83
CA LYS A 23 -8.10 -5.51 13.82
C LYS A 23 -9.56 -5.87 14.06
N GLU A 24 -10.42 -4.86 14.21
CA GLU A 24 -11.85 -5.06 14.41
C GLU A 24 -12.51 -5.65 13.17
N LEU A 25 -12.07 -5.22 11.98
CA LEU A 25 -12.54 -5.78 10.72
C LEU A 25 -12.17 -7.27 10.62
N LEU A 26 -10.92 -7.65 10.91
CA LEU A 26 -10.45 -9.04 10.90
C LEU A 26 -11.18 -9.93 11.91
N ARG A 27 -11.56 -9.39 13.07
CA ARG A 27 -12.31 -10.11 14.10
C ARG A 27 -13.72 -10.53 13.63
N LYS A 28 -14.32 -9.79 12.71
CA LYS A 28 -15.73 -9.94 12.30
C LYS A 28 -15.96 -10.88 11.12
N GLU A 29 -14.94 -11.63 10.68
CA GLU A 29 -14.98 -12.44 9.45
C GLU A 29 -15.58 -11.66 8.26
N PRO A 30 -14.91 -10.58 7.87
CA PRO A 30 -15.47 -9.61 6.94
C PRO A 30 -15.56 -10.20 5.54
N GLY A 31 -16.67 -9.95 4.84
CA GLY A 31 -16.76 -10.26 3.41
C GLY A 31 -15.70 -9.51 2.58
N ALA A 32 -15.35 -10.05 1.42
CA ALA A 32 -14.31 -9.51 0.54
C ALA A 32 -14.50 -8.02 0.20
N LEU A 33 -15.76 -7.58 0.02
CA LEU A 33 -16.08 -6.19 -0.26
C LEU A 33 -15.68 -5.24 0.89
N SER A 34 -15.98 -5.61 2.14
CA SER A 34 -15.61 -4.82 3.33
C SER A 34 -14.10 -4.70 3.47
N VAL A 35 -13.37 -5.79 3.22
CA VAL A 35 -11.89 -5.80 3.20
C VAL A 35 -11.36 -4.86 2.12
N ALA A 36 -11.90 -4.92 0.90
CA ALA A 36 -11.46 -4.07 -0.19
C ALA A 36 -11.77 -2.59 0.05
N ALA A 37 -12.95 -2.28 0.60
CA ALA A 37 -13.33 -0.93 0.99
C ALA A 37 -12.35 -0.35 2.03
N PHE A 38 -12.04 -1.14 3.07
CA PHE A 38 -11.08 -0.77 4.09
C PHE A 38 -9.66 -0.57 3.51
N ARG A 39 -9.17 -1.47 2.67
CA ARG A 39 -7.86 -1.33 2.01
C ARG A 39 -7.78 -0.05 1.18
N HIS A 40 -8.83 0.28 0.43
CA HIS A 40 -8.88 1.53 -0.31
C HIS A 40 -8.86 2.76 0.60
N LYS A 41 -9.63 2.75 1.71
CA LYS A 41 -9.60 3.80 2.75
C LYS A 41 -8.20 3.95 3.34
N LYS A 42 -7.58 2.86 3.79
CA LYS A 42 -6.23 2.83 4.38
C LYS A 42 -5.20 3.48 3.47
N TRP A 43 -5.12 3.04 2.21
CA TRP A 43 -4.18 3.60 1.23
C TRP A 43 -4.46 5.07 0.89
N ARG A 44 -5.73 5.51 0.92
CA ARG A 44 -6.08 6.92 0.74
C ARG A 44 -5.55 7.78 1.89
N GLU A 45 -5.73 7.35 3.13
CA GLU A 45 -5.25 8.09 4.31
C GLU A 45 -3.72 8.12 4.39
N ILE A 46 -3.04 7.00 4.09
CA ILE A 46 -1.58 6.95 3.95
C ILE A 46 -1.11 7.96 2.90
N HIS A 47 -1.68 7.92 1.69
CA HIS A 47 -1.31 8.83 0.61
C HIS A 47 -1.56 10.30 0.99
N LYS A 48 -2.70 10.61 1.61
CA LYS A 48 -3.04 11.98 2.06
C LYS A 48 -2.03 12.48 3.11
N TYR A 49 -1.71 11.63 4.09
CA TYR A 49 -0.74 11.98 5.13
C TYR A 49 0.64 12.27 4.53
N LEU A 50 1.16 11.39 3.69
CA LEU A 50 2.50 11.52 3.10
C LEU A 50 2.62 12.69 2.10
N HIS A 51 1.53 13.01 1.41
CA HIS A 51 1.47 14.19 0.55
C HIS A 51 1.57 15.48 1.36
N ASN A 52 0.92 15.54 2.53
CA ASN A 52 0.93 16.72 3.40
C ASN A 52 2.20 16.82 4.26
N HIS A 53 2.97 15.74 4.39
CA HIS A 53 4.18 15.67 5.19
C HIS A 53 5.33 15.10 4.34
N PRO A 54 5.81 15.84 3.32
CA PRO A 54 6.91 15.39 2.50
C PRO A 54 8.17 15.25 3.34
N PHE A 55 8.92 14.17 3.11
CA PHE A 55 10.24 14.00 3.71
C PHE A 55 11.31 14.36 2.68
N HIS A 56 12.41 14.93 3.17
CA HIS A 56 13.56 15.29 2.36
C HIS A 56 14.71 14.37 2.73
N VAL A 57 15.36 13.82 1.71
CA VAL A 57 16.55 13.00 1.90
C VAL A 57 17.73 13.76 1.35
N ASN A 58 18.83 13.81 2.13
CA ASN A 58 20.05 14.48 1.70
C ASN A 58 20.65 13.76 0.50
N SER A 59 20.75 14.46 -0.63
CA SER A 59 21.29 13.94 -1.89
C SER A 59 22.79 13.65 -1.84
N ALA A 60 23.52 14.15 -0.85
CA ALA A 60 24.92 13.84 -0.63
C ALA A 60 25.15 12.45 -0.02
N LEU A 61 24.10 11.76 0.42
CA LEU A 61 24.20 10.40 0.93
C LEU A 61 24.20 9.40 -0.22
N GLU A 62 24.89 8.27 -0.02
CA GLU A 62 24.74 7.09 -0.85
C GLU A 62 23.28 6.65 -0.94
N ARG A 63 22.90 6.09 -2.10
CA ARG A 63 21.50 5.83 -2.42
C ARG A 63 20.86 4.82 -1.45
N SER A 64 21.61 3.82 -1.04
CA SER A 64 21.19 2.85 -0.03
C SER A 64 20.92 3.52 1.32
N GLN A 65 21.76 4.49 1.71
CA GLN A 65 21.59 5.28 2.93
C GLN A 65 20.39 6.22 2.84
N GLN A 66 20.14 6.79 1.66
CA GLN A 66 18.93 7.56 1.40
C GLN A 66 17.68 6.71 1.70
N TRP A 67 17.62 5.48 1.16
CA TRP A 67 16.49 4.57 1.40
C TRP A 67 16.39 4.08 2.85
N ARG A 68 17.50 3.83 3.55
CA ARG A 68 17.49 3.49 4.98
C ARG A 68 16.84 4.58 5.82
N ARG A 69 17.12 5.85 5.52
CA ARG A 69 16.45 6.97 6.22
C ARG A 69 14.95 7.03 5.96
N VAL A 70 14.52 6.72 4.73
CA VAL A 70 13.09 6.61 4.41
C VAL A 70 12.46 5.45 5.19
N PHE A 71 13.13 4.30 5.24
CA PHE A 71 12.70 3.13 6.00
C PHE A 71 12.54 3.45 7.49
N ASP A 72 13.55 4.04 8.12
CA ASP A 72 13.49 4.41 9.54
C ASP A 72 12.34 5.38 9.81
N PHE A 73 12.15 6.38 8.94
CA PHE A 73 11.04 7.32 9.05
C PHE A 73 9.68 6.62 8.92
N MET A 74 9.49 5.79 7.89
CA MET A 74 8.22 5.09 7.63
C MET A 74 7.88 4.07 8.71
N ARG A 75 8.88 3.36 9.25
CA ARG A 75 8.71 2.41 10.35
C ARG A 75 8.23 3.09 11.63
N THR A 76 8.50 4.37 11.82
CA THR A 76 7.98 5.10 13.02
C THR A 76 6.58 5.67 12.83
N ILE A 77 6.11 5.77 11.59
CA ILE A 77 4.89 6.52 11.25
C ILE A 77 3.77 5.60 10.81
N VAL A 78 4.01 4.77 9.78
CA VAL A 78 2.94 4.00 9.14
C VAL A 78 2.91 2.56 9.64
N GLU A 79 4.08 1.92 9.76
CA GLU A 79 4.21 0.49 10.10
C GLU A 79 3.30 -0.41 9.23
N GLU A 80 3.27 -0.15 7.92
CA GLU A 80 2.60 -1.04 6.96
C GLU A 80 3.61 -2.05 6.42
N ASP A 81 3.32 -3.35 6.57
CA ASP A 81 4.21 -4.43 6.10
C ASP A 81 4.54 -4.30 4.61
N GLU A 82 3.53 -4.01 3.77
CA GLU A 82 3.73 -3.84 2.32
C GLU A 82 4.65 -2.64 1.97
N ILE A 83 4.68 -1.60 2.81
CA ILE A 83 5.64 -0.49 2.66
C ILE A 83 7.03 -0.93 3.12
N THR A 84 7.11 -1.62 4.25
CA THR A 84 8.35 -2.13 4.85
C THR A 84 9.08 -3.05 3.88
N ASP A 85 8.39 -4.06 3.34
CA ASP A 85 8.95 -5.02 2.39
C ASP A 85 9.45 -4.33 1.12
N TRP A 86 8.64 -3.41 0.59
CA TRP A 86 9.02 -2.67 -0.62
C TRP A 86 10.28 -1.82 -0.39
N LEU A 87 10.40 -1.17 0.77
CA LEU A 87 11.56 -0.36 1.12
C LEU A 87 12.82 -1.22 1.33
N LEU A 88 12.72 -2.39 1.96
CA LEU A 88 13.84 -3.32 2.09
C LEU A 88 14.39 -3.72 0.73
N VAL A 89 13.52 -4.03 -0.24
CA VAL A 89 13.92 -4.31 -1.63
C VAL A 89 14.64 -3.11 -2.25
N GLN A 90 14.18 -1.87 -2.03
CA GLN A 90 14.88 -0.69 -2.56
C GLN A 90 16.27 -0.51 -1.96
N ILE A 91 16.43 -0.80 -0.66
CA ILE A 91 17.73 -0.75 0.02
C ILE A 91 18.69 -1.78 -0.58
N ASP A 92 18.23 -3.01 -0.78
CA ASP A 92 19.06 -4.09 -1.33
C ASP A 92 19.47 -3.82 -2.79
N VAL A 93 18.53 -3.37 -3.62
CA VAL A 93 18.83 -2.96 -5.00
C VAL A 93 19.86 -1.83 -5.02
N ALA A 94 19.71 -0.81 -4.17
CA ALA A 94 20.67 0.28 -4.09
C ALA A 94 22.06 -0.19 -3.63
N ASN A 95 22.14 -1.04 -2.60
CA ASN A 95 23.40 -1.64 -2.14
C ASN A 95 24.09 -2.44 -3.25
N ASN A 96 23.34 -3.20 -4.04
CA ASN A 96 23.89 -4.02 -5.11
C ASN A 96 24.42 -3.16 -6.26
N LEU A 97 23.72 -2.09 -6.62
CA LEU A 97 24.20 -1.13 -7.62
C LEU A 97 25.48 -0.41 -7.18
N GLU A 98 25.57 -0.02 -5.91
CA GLU A 98 26.79 0.58 -5.31
C GLU A 98 27.98 -0.38 -5.37
N ARG A 99 27.73 -1.70 -5.30
CA ARG A 99 28.73 -2.76 -5.46
C ARG A 99 29.04 -3.11 -6.92
N GLY A 100 28.41 -2.44 -7.89
CA GLY A 100 28.58 -2.72 -9.32
C GLY A 100 27.81 -3.93 -9.85
N ILE A 101 26.90 -4.51 -9.07
CA ILE A 101 26.05 -5.65 -9.49
C ILE A 101 24.88 -5.09 -10.32
N ARG A 102 24.96 -5.23 -11.64
CA ARG A 102 24.02 -4.59 -12.59
C ARG A 102 22.78 -5.41 -12.96
N ASP A 103 22.68 -6.66 -12.53
CA ASP A 103 21.53 -7.53 -12.83
C ASP A 103 20.23 -7.07 -12.15
N LEU A 104 20.32 -6.15 -11.20
CA LEU A 104 19.18 -5.54 -10.54
C LEU A 104 19.04 -4.09 -11.01
N ARG A 105 18.33 -3.88 -12.13
CA ARG A 105 18.01 -2.51 -12.54
C ARG A 105 17.02 -1.89 -11.54
N PRO A 106 17.29 -0.68 -11.02
CA PRO A 106 16.29 0.04 -10.26
C PRO A 106 15.12 0.34 -11.20
N ARG A 107 13.88 0.13 -10.72
CA ARG A 107 12.68 0.36 -11.55
C ARG A 107 12.59 1.81 -12.05
N LYS A 108 13.23 2.75 -11.35
CA LYS A 108 13.28 4.17 -11.73
C LYS A 108 14.43 4.90 -11.03
N ASN A 109 15.10 5.80 -11.76
CA ASN A 109 16.03 6.77 -11.20
C ASN A 109 15.28 8.08 -10.86
N GLY A 110 15.55 8.68 -9.71
CA GLY A 110 14.90 9.93 -9.27
C GLY A 110 15.01 10.15 -7.76
N PRO A 111 14.51 11.25 -7.19
CA PRO A 111 14.48 11.45 -5.74
C PRO A 111 13.72 10.33 -5.01
N CYS A 112 14.21 9.90 -3.84
CA CYS A 112 13.56 8.81 -3.07
C CYS A 112 12.09 9.11 -2.77
N TYR A 113 11.77 10.37 -2.44
CA TYR A 113 10.40 10.79 -2.15
C TYR A 113 9.46 10.56 -3.34
N ASP A 114 9.87 10.95 -4.54
CA ASP A 114 9.03 10.84 -5.74
C ASP A 114 8.77 9.37 -6.10
N VAL A 115 9.83 8.54 -6.08
CA VAL A 115 9.73 7.10 -6.34
C VAL A 115 8.84 6.43 -5.29
N PHE A 116 8.96 6.82 -4.02
CA PHE A 116 8.12 6.31 -2.96
C PHE A 116 6.66 6.74 -3.11
N MET A 117 6.39 8.01 -3.42
CA MET A 117 5.04 8.52 -3.62
C MET A 117 4.34 7.89 -4.83
N GLU A 118 5.09 7.51 -5.86
CA GLU A 118 4.59 6.74 -6.99
C GLU A 118 4.11 5.36 -6.55
N PHE A 119 4.91 4.63 -5.76
CA PHE A 119 4.49 3.35 -5.16
C PHE A 119 3.19 3.50 -4.36
N ILE A 120 3.11 4.49 -3.47
CA ILE A 120 1.91 4.74 -2.65
C ILE A 120 0.68 5.04 -3.53
N ARG A 121 0.87 5.85 -4.59
CA ARG A 121 -0.19 6.17 -5.55
C ARG A 121 -0.69 4.94 -6.29
N ASP A 122 0.21 4.05 -6.69
CA ASP A 122 -0.13 2.79 -7.35
C ASP A 122 -0.90 1.84 -6.43
N ARG A 123 -0.49 1.72 -5.17
CA ARG A 123 -1.22 0.91 -4.17
C ARG A 123 -2.63 1.44 -3.94
N LYS A 124 -2.79 2.76 -3.79
CA LYS A 124 -4.10 3.41 -3.73
C LYS A 124 -4.96 3.13 -4.96
N ARG A 125 -4.38 3.24 -6.17
CA ARG A 125 -5.07 2.96 -7.43
C ARG A 125 -5.53 1.50 -7.51
N LYS A 126 -4.66 0.55 -7.19
CA LYS A 126 -4.99 -0.88 -7.18
C LYS A 126 -6.12 -1.18 -6.20
N ALA A 127 -6.03 -0.68 -4.97
CA ALA A 127 -7.07 -0.86 -3.96
C ALA A 127 -8.42 -0.29 -4.41
N LYS A 128 -8.42 0.88 -5.06
CA LYS A 128 -9.63 1.48 -5.65
C LYS A 128 -10.26 0.59 -6.74
N VAL A 129 -9.44 0.03 -7.63
CA VAL A 129 -9.92 -0.85 -8.72
C VAL A 129 -10.54 -2.11 -8.14
N VAL A 130 -9.87 -2.77 -7.19
CA VAL A 130 -10.38 -3.99 -6.54
C VAL A 130 -11.70 -3.72 -5.81
N HIS A 131 -11.79 -2.61 -5.07
CA HIS A 131 -13.03 -2.23 -4.40
C HIS A 131 -14.19 -2.04 -5.39
N ARG A 132 -13.97 -1.30 -6.49
CA ARG A 132 -14.99 -1.11 -7.52
C ARG A 132 -15.42 -2.42 -8.18
N TRP A 133 -14.45 -3.25 -8.54
CA TRP A 133 -14.73 -4.55 -9.14
C TRP A 133 -15.62 -5.43 -8.24
N LEU A 134 -15.37 -5.44 -6.92
CA LEU A 134 -16.22 -6.17 -5.97
C LEU A 134 -17.60 -5.53 -5.76
N GLN A 135 -17.70 -4.20 -5.80
CA GLN A 135 -18.99 -3.50 -5.77
C GLN A 135 -19.83 -3.88 -6.99
N ASP A 136 -19.24 -3.82 -8.18
CA ASP A 136 -19.91 -4.17 -9.43
C ASP A 136 -20.32 -5.65 -9.44
N ALA A 137 -19.46 -6.55 -8.96
CA ALA A 137 -19.77 -7.97 -8.83
C ALA A 137 -20.92 -8.24 -7.84
N GLN A 138 -21.08 -7.44 -6.78
CA GLN A 138 -22.21 -7.58 -5.85
C GLN A 138 -23.52 -7.12 -6.50
N THR A 139 -23.50 -5.99 -7.22
CA THR A 139 -24.68 -5.47 -7.92
C THR A 139 -25.10 -6.40 -9.08
N GLN A 140 -24.13 -6.89 -9.86
CA GLN A 140 -24.37 -7.80 -10.98
C GLN A 140 -24.66 -9.23 -10.50
N GLY A 141 -24.02 -9.71 -9.42
CA GLY A 141 -24.32 -11.02 -8.83
C GLY A 141 -25.75 -11.12 -8.29
N SER A 142 -26.34 -10.00 -7.85
CA SER A 142 -27.77 -9.92 -7.56
C SER A 142 -28.67 -9.88 -8.81
N ALA A 143 -28.11 -9.55 -9.98
CA ALA A 143 -28.79 -9.54 -11.28
C ALA A 143 -28.51 -10.80 -12.13
N LEU A 144 -27.56 -11.65 -11.70
CA LEU A 144 -27.18 -12.92 -12.31
C LEU A 144 -27.80 -14.09 -11.54
N THR A 145 -29.06 -13.99 -11.13
CA THR A 145 -29.94 -15.15 -11.31
C THR A 145 -30.08 -15.31 -12.82
N TRP A 146 -29.14 -16.01 -13.44
CA TRP A 146 -29.37 -16.56 -14.76
C TRP A 146 -30.60 -17.44 -14.62
N SER A 147 -31.76 -16.89 -14.94
CA SER A 147 -32.90 -17.71 -15.32
C SER A 147 -32.39 -18.53 -16.49
N VAL A 148 -32.04 -19.79 -16.22
CA VAL A 148 -31.82 -20.78 -17.26
C VAL A 148 -33.06 -20.66 -18.14
N PRO A 149 -32.94 -20.30 -19.44
CA PRO A 149 -34.08 -20.33 -20.30
C PRO A 149 -34.58 -21.77 -20.31
N ASP A 150 -35.74 -21.96 -19.71
CA ASP A 150 -36.46 -23.23 -19.68
C ASP A 150 -37.03 -23.47 -21.08
N GLN A 151 -36.14 -23.66 -22.05
CA GLN A 151 -36.46 -23.99 -23.43
C GLN A 151 -35.35 -24.88 -23.98
N MET A 152 -35.59 -26.19 -24.00
CA MET A 152 -36.14 -26.78 -25.22
C MET A 152 -36.64 -28.20 -24.92
N GLY A 153 -37.95 -28.35 -25.01
CA GLY A 153 -38.61 -29.64 -25.04
C GLY A 153 -38.03 -30.52 -26.14
N LEU A 154 -37.40 -31.61 -25.73
CA LEU A 154 -37.17 -32.77 -26.57
C LEU A 154 -38.53 -33.42 -26.86
N LYS A 155 -39.18 -32.98 -27.94
CA LYS A 155 -40.16 -33.80 -28.64
C LYS A 155 -39.40 -34.55 -29.74
N ASN A 156 -39.04 -35.80 -29.50
CA ASN A 156 -38.76 -36.73 -30.58
C ASN A 156 -39.82 -37.83 -30.54
N THR A 157 -40.66 -37.75 -31.57
CA THR A 157 -41.41 -38.80 -32.25
C THR A 157 -40.65 -40.10 -32.39
#